data_AF-W0JC98-F1
#
_entry.id   AF-W0JC98-F1
#
_cell.length_a   1.000
_cell.length_b   1.000
_cell.length_c   1.000
_cell.angle_alpha   90.00
_cell.angle_beta   90.00
_cell.angle_gamma   90.00
#
_symmetry.space_group_name_H-M   'P 1'
#
loop_
_entity.id
_entity.type
_entity.pdbx_description
1 polymer ?
#
loop_
_entity_poly.entity_id
_entity_poly.type
_entity_poly.pdbx_seq_one_letter_code
_entity_poly.pdbx_strand_id
1 'polypeptide(L)'
;MFSVGALDAYFCDAFADLIAKVLNCKREESGVDIPDNLENLKIPVIAVISSDPSDGWRWRLAARELIEDDNVLSFKKIKELFNRFFPDGRKVLCNDHVADWILHKDSRRRLFGISRTEFRKLVDKPRNIALENSKKQLGERFESIFQRRHDCIHNCDRPKVAIQRAGIDTAEKVEKVIDDISFFVNRMDETIIKEFKAYLKGLGFSAKLRNKWTQNL
;
A
#
# COMPACT_ATOMS: atom_id res chain seq x y z
N MET A 1 -8.45 13.31 -9.18
CA MET A 1 -9.22 13.22 -7.92
C MET A 1 -9.76 11.82 -7.67
N PHE A 2 -10.64 11.29 -8.53
CA PHE A 2 -11.21 9.93 -8.34
C PHE A 2 -10.17 8.83 -8.16
N SER A 3 -9.12 8.79 -8.98
CA SER A 3 -8.06 7.78 -8.85
C SER A 3 -7.27 7.87 -7.55
N VAL A 4 -7.12 9.07 -6.96
CA VAL A 4 -6.45 9.23 -5.66
C VAL A 4 -7.37 8.79 -4.53
N GLY A 5 -8.69 9.03 -4.64
CA GLY A 5 -9.66 8.46 -3.70
C GLY A 5 -9.75 6.93 -3.79
N ALA A 6 -9.69 6.37 -5.00
CA ALA A 6 -9.63 4.93 -5.20
C ALA A 6 -8.34 4.31 -4.63
N LEU A 7 -7.20 5.00 -4.74
CA LEU A 7 -5.94 4.59 -4.12
C LEU A 7 -6.05 4.51 -2.59
N ASP A 8 -6.63 5.53 -1.98
CA ASP A 8 -6.86 5.63 -0.54
C ASP A 8 -7.72 4.44 -0.07
N ALA A 9 -8.89 4.28 -0.70
CA ALA A 9 -9.81 3.18 -0.42
C ALA A 9 -9.14 1.80 -0.57
N TYR A 10 -8.36 1.60 -1.64
CA TYR A 10 -7.62 0.36 -1.86
C TYR A 10 -6.67 0.05 -0.70
N PHE A 11 -5.87 1.02 -0.24
CA PHE A 11 -4.93 0.75 0.86
C PHE A 11 -5.64 0.54 2.20
N CYS A 12 -6.76 1.22 2.43
CA CYS A 12 -7.60 0.96 3.60
C CYS A 12 -8.14 -0.47 3.59
N ASP A 13 -8.76 -0.88 2.49
CA ASP A 13 -9.33 -2.22 2.35
C ASP A 13 -8.25 -3.31 2.42
N ALA A 14 -7.12 -3.10 1.74
CA ALA A 14 -5.99 -4.03 1.77
C ALA A 14 -5.45 -4.21 3.19
N PHE A 15 -5.24 -3.12 3.95
CA PHE A 15 -4.75 -3.22 5.33
C PHE A 15 -5.76 -3.91 6.25
N ALA A 16 -7.05 -3.59 6.10
CA ALA A 16 -8.12 -4.25 6.85
C ALA A 16 -8.17 -5.76 6.57
N ASP A 17 -7.99 -6.14 5.30
CA ASP A 17 -7.92 -7.54 4.88
C ASP A 17 -6.74 -8.28 5.49
N LEU A 18 -5.56 -7.66 5.57
CA LEU A 18 -4.39 -8.27 6.20
C LEU A 18 -4.63 -8.55 7.69
N ILE A 19 -5.18 -7.57 8.44
CA ILE A 19 -5.56 -7.78 9.84
C ILE A 19 -6.54 -8.94 9.97
N ALA A 20 -7.64 -8.91 9.21
CA ALA A 20 -8.66 -9.95 9.26
C ALA A 20 -8.08 -11.34 8.95
N LYS A 21 -7.18 -11.45 7.97
CA LYS A 21 -6.51 -12.70 7.62
C LYS A 21 -5.60 -13.21 8.74
N VAL A 22 -4.84 -12.35 9.42
CA VAL A 22 -4.02 -12.76 10.59
C VAL A 22 -4.90 -13.24 11.74
N LEU A 23 -5.97 -12.53 12.07
CA LEU A 23 -6.87 -12.89 13.17
C LEU A 23 -7.62 -14.20 12.90
N ASN A 24 -8.04 -14.43 11.65
CA ASN A 24 -8.60 -15.72 11.23
C ASN A 24 -7.58 -16.86 11.35
N CYS A 25 -6.31 -16.61 10.99
CA CYS A 25 -5.24 -17.59 11.21
C CYS A 25 -5.06 -17.90 12.70
N LYS A 26 -4.98 -16.88 13.56
CA LYS A 26 -4.86 -17.05 15.02
C LYS A 26 -6.02 -17.81 15.62
N ARG A 27 -7.25 -17.61 15.13
CA ARG A 27 -8.42 -18.36 15.60
C ARG A 27 -8.32 -19.85 15.30
N GLU A 28 -7.84 -20.22 14.12
CA GLU A 28 -7.71 -21.63 13.71
C GLU A 28 -6.47 -22.31 14.32
N GLU A 29 -5.39 -21.57 14.56
CA GLU A 29 -4.16 -22.06 15.19
C GLU A 29 -3.81 -21.19 16.42
N SER A 30 -4.59 -21.36 17.50
CA SER A 30 -4.50 -20.53 18.72
C SER A 30 -3.15 -20.58 19.43
N GLY A 31 -2.36 -21.63 19.22
CA GLY A 31 -1.01 -21.78 19.78
C GLY A 31 0.09 -20.95 19.10
N VAL A 32 -0.20 -20.26 17.99
CA VAL A 32 0.76 -19.38 17.31
C VAL A 32 0.68 -17.98 17.90
N ASP A 33 1.80 -17.43 18.36
CA ASP A 33 1.83 -16.06 18.88
C ASP A 33 1.72 -15.03 17.74
N ILE A 34 0.96 -13.97 17.99
CA ILE A 34 0.84 -12.82 17.09
C ILE A 34 1.33 -11.57 17.81
N PRO A 35 1.81 -10.53 17.09
CA PRO A 35 2.29 -9.31 17.71
C PRO A 35 1.22 -8.60 18.57
N ASP A 36 1.63 -8.01 19.70
CA ASP A 36 0.78 -7.30 20.67
C ASP A 36 -0.12 -6.23 20.06
N ASN A 37 0.34 -5.56 18.99
CA ASN A 37 -0.42 -4.51 18.32
C ASN A 37 -1.62 -5.06 17.52
N LEU A 38 -1.67 -6.36 17.25
CA LEU A 38 -2.83 -7.05 16.67
C LEU A 38 -3.68 -7.70 17.76
N GLU A 39 -3.07 -8.11 18.87
CA GLU A 39 -3.79 -8.68 20.02
C GLU A 39 -4.63 -7.63 20.75
N ASN A 40 -4.12 -6.40 20.89
CA ASN A 40 -4.78 -5.30 21.57
C ASN A 40 -5.59 -4.40 20.62
N LEU A 41 -6.13 -4.97 19.54
CA LEU A 41 -6.95 -4.24 18.59
C LEU A 41 -8.21 -3.72 19.28
N LYS A 42 -8.49 -2.42 19.18
CA LYS A 42 -9.77 -1.87 19.62
C LYS A 42 -10.83 -2.26 18.59
N ILE A 43 -11.92 -2.87 19.06
CA ILE A 43 -13.01 -3.36 18.22
C ILE A 43 -14.29 -2.65 18.64
N PRO A 44 -15.08 -2.10 17.71
CA PRO A 44 -16.36 -1.52 18.05
C PRO A 44 -17.30 -2.57 18.64
N VAL A 45 -18.02 -2.17 19.68
CA VAL A 45 -18.92 -3.06 20.44
C VAL A 45 -19.95 -3.76 19.53
N ILE A 46 -20.41 -3.08 18.48
CA ILE A 46 -21.35 -3.67 17.52
C ILE A 46 -20.75 -4.85 16.73
N ALA A 47 -19.44 -4.84 16.47
CA ALA A 47 -18.75 -5.96 15.82
C ALA A 47 -18.62 -7.17 16.76
N VAL A 48 -18.64 -6.96 18.08
CA VAL A 48 -18.62 -8.02 19.10
C VAL A 48 -20.02 -8.59 19.34
N ILE A 49 -21.04 -7.73 19.41
CA ILE A 49 -22.41 -8.10 19.79
C ILE A 49 -23.24 -8.62 18.61
N SER A 50 -22.98 -8.15 17.39
CA SER A 50 -23.76 -8.54 16.21
C SER A 50 -23.71 -10.05 16.00
N SER A 51 -24.86 -10.73 15.89
CA SER A 51 -24.97 -12.18 15.64
C SER A 51 -24.72 -12.59 14.19
N ASP A 52 -24.27 -11.68 13.33
CA ASP A 52 -24.11 -11.93 11.89
C ASP A 52 -22.95 -12.92 11.62
N PRO A 53 -23.21 -14.06 10.95
CA PRO A 53 -22.33 -15.24 10.90
C PRO A 53 -21.07 -15.10 10.01
N SER A 54 -20.90 -14.02 9.26
CA SER A 54 -19.72 -13.88 8.40
C SER A 54 -18.50 -13.35 9.19
N ASP A 55 -17.78 -14.25 9.87
CA ASP A 55 -16.65 -13.87 10.74
C ASP A 55 -15.61 -12.92 10.12
N GLY A 56 -15.46 -12.90 8.79
CA GLY A 56 -14.60 -11.94 8.08
C GLY A 56 -15.12 -10.50 8.10
N TRP A 57 -16.44 -10.27 8.11
CA TRP A 57 -17.03 -8.92 8.11
C TRP A 57 -16.70 -8.17 9.40
N ARG A 58 -16.71 -8.86 10.56
CA ARG A 58 -16.42 -8.26 11.88
C ARG A 58 -15.02 -7.70 11.93
N TRP A 59 -14.03 -8.47 11.47
CA TRP A 59 -12.63 -8.03 11.47
C TRP A 59 -12.37 -6.91 10.48
N ARG A 60 -13.05 -6.91 9.33
CA ARG A 60 -13.00 -5.80 8.39
C ARG A 60 -13.59 -4.52 8.97
N LEU A 61 -14.72 -4.61 9.68
CA LEU A 61 -15.33 -3.43 10.31
C LEU A 61 -14.43 -2.85 11.41
N ALA A 62 -13.86 -3.71 12.26
CA ALA A 62 -12.93 -3.30 13.30
C ALA A 62 -11.67 -2.66 12.72
N ALA A 63 -11.10 -3.25 11.67
CA ALA A 63 -9.91 -2.72 11.03
C ALA A 63 -10.19 -1.43 10.23
N ARG A 64 -11.42 -1.27 9.70
CA ARG A 64 -11.82 -0.06 8.99
C ARG A 64 -11.88 1.15 9.91
N GLU A 65 -12.40 1.01 11.13
CA GLU A 65 -12.42 2.11 12.11
C GLU A 65 -10.99 2.56 12.49
N LEU A 66 -10.02 1.63 12.53
CA LEU A 66 -8.60 1.99 12.76
C LEU A 66 -7.98 2.82 11.64
N ILE A 67 -8.52 2.73 10.42
CA ILE A 67 -7.97 3.41 9.25
C ILE A 67 -8.80 4.64 8.88
N GLU A 68 -10.11 4.68 9.19
CA GLU A 68 -10.96 5.84 8.88
C GLU A 68 -10.50 7.11 9.58
N ASP A 69 -9.91 6.98 10.78
CA ASP A 69 -9.26 8.09 11.49
C ASP A 69 -7.87 8.45 10.93
N ASP A 70 -7.32 7.62 10.05
CA ASP A 70 -5.94 7.66 9.57
C ASP A 70 -5.90 7.93 8.06
N ASN A 71 -5.51 9.15 7.67
CA ASN A 71 -5.34 9.50 6.27
C ASN A 71 -4.17 8.71 5.63
N VAL A 72 -4.45 7.75 4.74
CA VAL A 72 -3.44 6.88 4.09
C VAL A 72 -2.70 7.59 2.95
N LEU A 73 -3.01 8.87 2.70
CA LEU A 73 -2.43 9.67 1.61
C LEU A 73 -1.03 10.21 1.90
N SER A 74 -0.15 9.38 2.44
CA SER A 74 1.28 9.62 2.42
C SER A 74 2.06 8.31 2.29
N PHE A 75 3.18 8.37 1.58
CA PHE A 75 4.11 7.25 1.50
C PHE A 75 4.58 6.79 2.89
N LYS A 76 4.77 7.74 3.80
CA LYS A 76 5.13 7.47 5.19
C LYS A 76 4.07 6.58 5.84
N LYS A 77 2.79 6.95 5.73
CA LYS A 77 1.69 6.19 6.33
C LYS A 77 1.54 4.80 5.72
N ILE A 78 1.61 4.68 4.39
CA ILE A 78 1.61 3.37 3.71
C ILE A 78 2.73 2.49 4.26
N LYS A 79 3.95 3.01 4.41
CA LYS A 79 5.06 2.25 5.00
C LYS A 79 4.77 1.85 6.44
N GLU A 80 4.28 2.75 7.28
CA GLU A 80 3.96 2.48 8.70
C GLU A 80 2.90 1.38 8.87
N LEU A 81 1.88 1.37 8.00
CA LEU A 81 0.80 0.39 8.01
C LEU A 81 1.31 -0.98 7.55
N PHE A 82 1.89 -1.06 6.35
CA PHE A 82 2.18 -2.35 5.71
C PHE A 82 3.48 -3.00 6.20
N ASN A 83 4.47 -2.24 6.70
CA ASN A 83 5.74 -2.82 7.18
C ASN A 83 5.59 -3.77 8.38
N ARG A 84 4.45 -3.72 9.06
CA ARG A 84 4.09 -4.62 10.17
C ARG A 84 3.81 -6.05 9.69
N PHE A 85 3.38 -6.19 8.45
CA PHE A 85 3.01 -7.45 7.81
C PHE A 85 4.07 -7.98 6.87
N PHE A 86 5.26 -7.37 6.87
CA PHE A 86 6.35 -7.65 5.96
C PHE A 86 7.56 -8.14 6.78
N PRO A 87 8.27 -9.19 6.33
CA PRO A 87 9.48 -9.66 7.01
C PRO A 87 10.54 -8.56 7.14
N ASP A 88 11.44 -8.71 8.11
CA ASP A 88 12.56 -7.79 8.25
C ASP A 88 13.51 -7.85 7.04
N GLY A 89 14.02 -6.70 6.63
CA GLY A 89 14.78 -6.54 5.38
C GLY A 89 13.92 -6.53 4.10
N ARG A 90 12.65 -6.94 4.17
CA ARG A 90 11.71 -6.97 3.04
C ARG A 90 10.58 -5.96 3.18
N LYS A 91 10.84 -4.84 3.87
CA LYS A 91 9.88 -3.75 4.09
C LYS A 91 9.47 -3.08 2.77
N VAL A 92 8.33 -2.38 2.77
CA VAL A 92 7.81 -1.62 1.63
C VAL A 92 8.89 -0.72 1.05
N LEU A 93 9.10 -0.83 -0.27
CA LEU A 93 10.13 -0.12 -1.03
C LEU A 93 11.57 -0.42 -0.56
N CYS A 94 11.85 -1.66 -0.12
CA CYS A 94 13.23 -2.09 0.02
C CYS A 94 13.93 -2.14 -1.36
N ASN A 95 15.26 -2.25 -1.35
CA ASN A 95 16.07 -2.25 -2.58
C ASN A 95 15.60 -3.31 -3.59
N ASP A 96 15.23 -4.48 -3.10
CA ASP A 96 14.78 -5.57 -3.95
C ASP A 96 13.43 -5.26 -4.61
N HIS A 97 12.45 -4.75 -3.85
CA HIS A 97 11.15 -4.37 -4.41
C HIS A 97 11.30 -3.27 -5.44
N VAL A 98 12.08 -2.24 -5.14
CA VAL A 98 12.31 -1.13 -6.07
C VAL A 98 13.04 -1.61 -7.32
N ALA A 99 14.02 -2.51 -7.19
CA ALA A 99 14.67 -3.12 -8.33
C ALA A 99 13.68 -3.91 -9.21
N ASP A 100 12.83 -4.74 -8.60
CA ASP A 100 11.80 -5.52 -9.28
C ASP A 100 10.81 -4.59 -10.02
N TRP A 101 10.39 -3.50 -9.39
CA TRP A 101 9.47 -2.53 -9.97
C TRP A 101 10.07 -1.76 -11.14
N ILE A 102 11.33 -1.31 -11.03
CA ILE A 102 12.06 -0.67 -12.14
C ILE A 102 12.18 -1.64 -13.33
N LEU A 103 12.42 -2.91 -13.05
CA LEU A 103 12.59 -3.96 -14.06
C LEU A 103 11.27 -4.47 -14.65
N HIS A 104 10.12 -4.01 -14.14
CA HIS A 104 8.82 -4.40 -14.65
C HIS A 104 8.56 -3.83 -16.05
N LYS A 105 7.77 -4.54 -16.88
CA LYS A 105 7.45 -4.12 -18.26
C LYS A 105 6.69 -2.78 -18.33
N ASP A 106 5.85 -2.53 -17.33
CA ASP A 106 5.02 -1.33 -17.25
C ASP A 106 5.73 -0.17 -16.55
N SER A 107 7.00 -0.36 -16.15
CA SER A 107 7.83 0.68 -15.56
C SER A 107 7.94 1.89 -16.49
N ARG A 108 7.87 3.09 -15.90
CA ARG A 108 7.99 4.36 -16.61
C ARG A 108 9.15 5.15 -16.04
N ARG A 109 9.96 5.76 -16.92
CA ARG A 109 11.09 6.61 -16.50
C ARG A 109 10.65 7.76 -15.58
N ARG A 110 9.42 8.28 -15.74
CA ARG A 110 8.87 9.34 -14.87
C ARG A 110 8.66 8.92 -13.40
N LEU A 111 8.53 7.62 -13.13
CA LEU A 111 8.35 7.09 -11.77
C LEU A 111 9.69 6.92 -11.05
N PHE A 112 10.76 6.56 -11.78
CA PHE A 112 12.03 6.12 -11.18
C PHE A 112 13.25 6.93 -11.61
N GLY A 113 13.12 7.85 -12.58
CA GLY A 113 14.23 8.62 -13.14
C GLY A 113 15.13 7.82 -14.09
N ILE A 114 14.99 6.50 -14.13
CA ILE A 114 15.76 5.56 -14.95
C ILE A 114 14.84 4.59 -15.70
N SER A 115 15.23 4.18 -16.90
CA SER A 115 14.51 3.14 -17.65
C SER A 115 14.97 1.73 -17.26
N ARG A 116 14.12 0.74 -17.56
CA ARG A 116 14.44 -0.69 -17.40
C ARG A 116 15.76 -1.10 -18.07
N THR A 117 16.01 -0.60 -19.28
CA THR A 117 17.20 -0.93 -20.07
C THR A 117 18.46 -0.29 -19.52
N GLU A 118 18.37 0.96 -19.06
CA GLU A 118 19.48 1.64 -18.38
C GLU A 118 19.80 0.94 -17.04
N PHE A 119 18.79 0.65 -16.22
CA PHE A 119 18.98 0.02 -14.92
C PHE A 119 19.61 -1.38 -15.01
N ARG A 120 19.27 -2.17 -16.04
CA ARG A 120 19.89 -3.49 -16.29
C ARG A 120 21.40 -3.44 -16.53
N LYS A 121 21.90 -2.33 -17.04
CA LYS A 121 23.34 -2.15 -17.32
C LYS A 121 24.13 -1.77 -16.07
N LEU A 122 23.46 -1.42 -14.98
CA LEU A 122 24.10 -1.03 -13.72
C LEU A 122 24.40 -2.24 -12.85
N VAL A 123 25.61 -2.26 -12.31
CA VAL A 123 26.11 -3.21 -11.32
C VAL A 123 26.63 -2.46 -10.08
N ASP A 124 26.73 -3.15 -8.95
CA ASP A 124 27.36 -2.69 -7.71
C ASP A 124 26.95 -1.28 -7.24
N LYS A 125 27.93 -0.41 -6.95
CA LYS A 125 27.72 0.94 -6.39
C LYS A 125 26.82 1.83 -7.26
N PRO A 126 27.02 1.92 -8.60
CA PRO A 126 26.07 2.61 -9.48
C PRO A 126 24.62 2.14 -9.34
N ARG A 127 24.41 0.82 -9.18
CA ARG A 127 23.07 0.25 -9.01
C ARG A 127 22.42 0.69 -7.69
N ASN A 128 23.17 0.67 -6.59
CA ASN A 128 22.66 1.11 -5.29
C ASN A 128 22.30 2.60 -5.29
N ILE A 129 23.13 3.45 -5.91
CA ILE A 129 22.84 4.88 -6.08
C ILE A 129 21.56 5.08 -6.91
N ALA A 130 21.41 4.33 -8.01
CA ALA A 130 20.21 4.40 -8.83
C ALA A 130 18.94 3.97 -8.06
N LEU A 131 19.03 2.97 -7.17
CA LEU A 131 17.92 2.55 -6.32
C LEU A 131 17.49 3.65 -5.33
N GLU A 132 18.44 4.29 -4.65
CA GLU A 132 18.11 5.39 -3.73
C GLU A 132 17.50 6.59 -4.46
N ASN A 133 18.06 6.96 -5.61
CA ASN A 133 17.50 8.01 -6.46
C ASN A 133 16.09 7.64 -6.96
N SER A 134 15.87 6.37 -7.32
CA SER A 134 14.56 5.90 -7.78
C SER A 134 13.51 5.95 -6.67
N LYS A 135 13.87 5.60 -5.43
CA LYS A 135 12.97 5.73 -4.27
C LYS A 135 12.58 7.18 -4.04
N LYS A 136 13.57 8.09 -4.09
CA LYS A 136 13.34 9.53 -3.92
C LYS A 136 12.39 10.06 -5.00
N GLN A 137 12.68 9.75 -6.28
CA GLN A 137 11.85 10.15 -7.41
C GLN A 137 10.41 9.66 -7.29
N LEU A 138 10.23 8.39 -6.90
CA LEU A 138 8.91 7.80 -6.71
C LEU A 138 8.18 8.51 -5.55
N GLY A 139 8.88 8.75 -4.44
CA GLY A 139 8.37 9.48 -3.28
C GLY A 139 7.84 10.86 -3.64
N GLU A 140 8.70 11.68 -4.26
CA GLU A 140 8.36 13.04 -4.70
C GLU A 140 7.18 13.05 -5.69
N ARG A 141 7.13 12.06 -6.59
CA ARG A 141 6.03 11.92 -7.55
C ARG A 141 4.69 11.73 -6.85
N PHE A 142 4.55 10.78 -5.93
CA PHE A 142 3.26 10.57 -5.26
C PHE A 142 2.97 11.61 -4.19
N GLU A 143 3.99 12.18 -3.54
CA GLU A 143 3.78 13.33 -2.65
C GLU A 143 3.12 14.49 -3.40
N SER A 144 3.58 14.79 -4.62
CA SER A 144 2.91 15.79 -5.47
C SER A 144 1.47 15.41 -5.85
N ILE A 145 1.19 14.13 -6.09
CA ILE A 145 -0.16 13.62 -6.43
C ILE A 145 -1.11 13.73 -5.22
N PHE A 146 -0.63 13.37 -4.03
CA PHE A 146 -1.41 13.43 -2.78
C PHE A 146 -1.63 14.86 -2.34
N GLN A 147 -0.60 15.70 -2.42
CA GLN A 147 -0.71 17.12 -2.12
C GLN A 147 -1.77 17.77 -3.01
N ARG A 148 -1.82 17.44 -4.30
CA ARG A 148 -2.87 17.97 -5.18
C ARG A 148 -4.29 17.59 -4.72
N ARG A 149 -4.50 16.37 -4.22
CA ARG A 149 -5.80 16.01 -3.62
C ARG A 149 -6.10 16.84 -2.39
N HIS A 150 -5.12 17.00 -1.50
CA HIS A 150 -5.25 17.82 -0.31
C HIS A 150 -5.65 19.25 -0.68
N ASP A 151 -4.93 19.87 -1.61
CA ASP A 151 -5.18 21.25 -2.03
C ASP A 151 -6.57 21.44 -2.65
N CYS A 152 -7.02 20.46 -3.44
CA CYS A 152 -8.36 20.47 -4.04
C CYS A 152 -9.49 20.32 -3.00
N ILE A 153 -9.33 19.44 -2.00
CA ILE A 153 -10.39 19.19 -1.00
C ILE A 153 -10.48 20.33 0.03
N HIS A 154 -9.33 20.87 0.44
CA HIS A 154 -9.28 21.99 1.38
C HIS A 154 -9.48 23.35 0.72
N ASN A 155 -9.77 23.37 -0.59
CA ASN A 155 -9.88 24.60 -1.38
C ASN A 155 -8.62 25.49 -1.27
N CYS A 156 -7.45 24.91 -1.00
CA CYS A 156 -6.17 25.64 -1.02
C CYS A 156 -5.82 26.11 -2.43
N ASP A 157 -6.31 25.36 -3.44
CA ASP A 157 -6.27 25.73 -4.86
C ASP A 157 -7.29 26.81 -5.25
N ARG A 158 -8.14 27.28 -4.32
CA ARG A 158 -9.18 28.27 -4.63
C ARG A 158 -8.51 29.51 -5.22
N PRO A 159 -8.77 29.82 -6.49
CA PRO A 159 -8.20 31.01 -7.07
C PRO A 159 -8.83 32.22 -6.40
N LYS A 160 -7.99 33.10 -5.85
CA LYS A 160 -8.46 34.35 -5.23
C LYS A 160 -9.06 35.34 -6.26
N VAL A 161 -8.83 35.12 -7.56
CA VAL A 161 -9.17 36.09 -8.62
C VAL A 161 -9.81 35.45 -9.86
N ALA A 162 -9.31 34.32 -10.39
CA ALA A 162 -9.87 33.65 -11.57
C ALA A 162 -9.56 32.16 -11.58
N ILE A 163 -10.51 31.31 -12.03
CA ILE A 163 -10.36 29.84 -12.14
C ILE A 163 -9.04 29.52 -12.85
N GLN A 164 -8.03 29.10 -12.10
CA GLN A 164 -6.79 28.64 -12.70
C GLN A 164 -7.02 27.25 -13.26
N ARG A 165 -6.76 27.08 -14.56
CA ARG A 165 -6.59 25.75 -15.17
C ARG A 165 -5.34 25.02 -14.65
N ALA A 166 -4.56 25.68 -13.78
CA ALA A 166 -3.31 25.20 -13.22
C ALA A 166 -3.44 23.76 -12.73
N GLY A 167 -2.85 22.84 -13.48
CA GLY A 167 -2.72 21.43 -13.12
C GLY A 167 -3.61 20.44 -13.88
N ILE A 168 -4.60 20.89 -14.65
CA ILE A 168 -5.39 20.05 -15.57
C ILE A 168 -5.24 20.59 -16.99
N ASP A 169 -4.00 20.68 -17.46
CA ASP A 169 -3.75 21.37 -18.74
C ASP A 169 -4.10 20.50 -19.96
N THR A 170 -4.13 19.16 -19.82
CA THR A 170 -4.50 18.23 -20.90
C THR A 170 -5.03 16.89 -20.35
N ALA A 171 -5.89 16.22 -21.11
CA ALA A 171 -6.34 14.84 -20.81
C ALA A 171 -5.15 13.88 -20.63
N GLU A 172 -4.09 14.07 -21.41
CA GLU A 172 -2.85 13.30 -21.35
C GLU A 172 -2.15 13.37 -19.97
N LYS A 173 -2.15 14.53 -19.31
CA LYS A 173 -1.57 14.65 -17.95
C LYS A 173 -2.37 13.82 -16.94
N VAL A 174 -3.70 13.81 -17.07
CA VAL A 174 -4.59 13.03 -16.19
C VAL A 174 -4.37 11.54 -16.41
N GLU A 175 -4.33 11.09 -17.66
CA GLU A 175 -4.04 9.70 -18.02
C GLU A 175 -2.69 9.23 -17.45
N LYS A 176 -1.63 10.05 -17.54
CA LYS A 176 -0.33 9.72 -16.94
C LYS A 176 -0.40 9.54 -15.43
N VAL A 177 -1.22 10.32 -14.73
CA VAL A 177 -1.42 10.18 -13.28
C VAL A 177 -2.22 8.91 -12.96
N ILE A 178 -3.25 8.60 -13.75
CA ILE A 178 -4.02 7.35 -13.63
C ILE A 178 -3.10 6.15 -13.81
N ASP A 179 -2.25 6.18 -14.84
CA ASP A 179 -1.24 5.15 -15.10
C ASP A 179 -0.28 4.98 -13.92
N ASP A 180 0.20 6.10 -13.36
CA ASP A 180 1.15 6.08 -12.23
C ASP A 180 0.50 5.42 -11.00
N ILE A 181 -0.72 5.84 -10.67
CA ILE A 181 -1.50 5.26 -9.56
C ILE A 181 -1.75 3.78 -9.81
N SER A 182 -2.20 3.41 -11.01
CA SER A 182 -2.47 2.01 -11.38
C SER A 182 -1.22 1.15 -11.27
N PHE A 183 -0.08 1.66 -11.76
CA PHE A 183 1.21 1.00 -11.61
C PHE A 183 1.53 0.77 -10.13
N PHE A 184 1.39 1.80 -9.29
CA PHE A 184 1.73 1.69 -7.88
C PHE A 184 0.81 0.73 -7.12
N VAL A 185 -0.49 0.78 -7.34
CA VAL A 185 -1.45 -0.19 -6.77
C VAL A 185 -1.07 -1.61 -7.14
N ASN A 186 -0.92 -1.88 -8.44
CA ASN A 186 -0.63 -3.24 -8.92
C ASN A 186 0.70 -3.78 -8.38
N ARG A 187 1.73 -2.93 -8.27
CA ARG A 187 3.02 -3.32 -7.72
C ARG A 187 2.97 -3.52 -6.20
N MET A 188 2.21 -2.70 -5.50
CA MET A 188 1.97 -2.88 -4.07
C MET A 188 1.19 -4.16 -3.80
N ASP A 189 0.16 -4.45 -4.59
CA ASP A 189 -0.66 -5.66 -4.49
C ASP A 189 0.19 -6.93 -4.61
N GLU A 190 0.97 -7.04 -5.69
CA GLU A 190 1.92 -8.14 -5.90
C GLU A 190 2.90 -8.30 -4.74
N THR A 191 3.38 -7.17 -4.20
CA THR A 191 4.31 -7.16 -3.07
C THR A 191 3.62 -7.61 -1.79
N ILE A 192 2.40 -7.14 -1.51
CA ILE A 192 1.60 -7.52 -0.35
C ILE A 192 1.33 -9.03 -0.38
N ILE A 193 0.87 -9.58 -1.51
CA ILE A 193 0.61 -11.02 -1.67
C ILE A 193 1.87 -11.83 -1.34
N LYS A 194 3.03 -11.42 -1.85
CA LYS A 194 4.30 -12.13 -1.66
C LYS A 194 4.79 -12.04 -0.22
N GLU A 195 4.89 -10.83 0.32
CA GLU A 195 5.52 -10.59 1.62
C GLU A 195 4.61 -11.03 2.77
N PHE A 196 3.30 -10.90 2.63
CA PHE A 196 2.36 -11.36 3.67
C PHE A 196 2.39 -12.87 3.85
N LYS A 197 2.51 -13.65 2.75
CA LYS A 197 2.73 -15.10 2.83
C LYS A 197 3.99 -15.44 3.61
N ALA A 198 5.08 -14.70 3.38
CA ALA A 198 6.33 -14.88 4.09
C ALA A 198 6.22 -14.47 5.57
N TYR A 199 5.48 -13.41 5.88
CA TYR A 199 5.18 -12.97 7.24
C TYR A 199 4.40 -14.02 8.04
N LEU A 200 3.30 -14.55 7.50
CA LEU A 200 2.55 -15.62 8.19
C LEU A 200 3.40 -16.87 8.42
N LYS A 201 4.31 -17.18 7.48
CA LYS A 201 5.28 -18.26 7.67
C LYS A 201 6.25 -17.94 8.81
N GLY A 202 6.72 -16.70 8.91
CA GLY A 202 7.59 -16.24 9.99
C GLY A 202 6.95 -16.31 11.38
N LEU A 203 5.64 -16.11 11.47
CA LEU A 203 4.88 -16.29 12.72
C LEU A 203 4.72 -17.76 13.12
N GLY A 204 4.84 -18.71 12.18
CA GLY A 204 4.73 -20.14 12.47
C GLY A 204 3.40 -20.79 12.08
N PHE A 205 2.48 -20.07 11.43
CA PHE A 205 1.22 -20.64 10.93
C PHE A 205 1.47 -21.76 9.91
N SER A 206 0.64 -22.81 9.87
CA SER A 206 0.83 -23.94 8.97
C SER A 206 0.66 -23.58 7.48
N ALA A 207 1.25 -24.38 6.58
CA ALA A 207 1.12 -24.18 5.14
C ALA A 207 -0.34 -24.24 4.65
N LYS A 208 -1.15 -25.11 5.24
CA LYS A 208 -2.59 -25.24 4.94
C LYS A 208 -3.30 -23.92 5.20
N LEU A 209 -3.07 -23.32 6.37
CA LEU A 209 -3.73 -22.11 6.80
C LEU A 209 -3.28 -20.88 6.00
N ARG A 210 -1.97 -20.76 5.78
CA ARG A 210 -1.41 -19.71 4.92
C ARG A 210 -2.01 -19.76 3.53
N ASN A 211 -2.08 -20.93 2.91
CA ASN A 211 -2.65 -21.06 1.56
C ASN A 211 -4.14 -20.70 1.54
N LYS A 212 -4.93 -21.17 2.51
CA LYS A 212 -6.36 -20.83 2.63
C LYS A 212 -6.59 -19.31 2.66
N TRP A 213 -5.86 -18.59 3.49
CA TRP A 213 -6.10 -17.16 3.71
C TRP A 213 -5.34 -16.22 2.76
N THR A 214 -4.51 -16.77 1.87
CA THR A 214 -3.75 -16.00 0.87
C THR A 214 -4.07 -16.36 -0.58
N GLN A 215 -5.07 -17.21 -0.81
CA GLN A 215 -5.55 -17.57 -2.15
C GLN A 215 -6.28 -16.42 -2.86
N ASN A 216 -6.95 -15.55 -2.09
CA ASN A 216 -7.69 -14.39 -2.57
C ASN A 216 -7.17 -13.10 -1.91
N LEU A 217 -5.84 -12.92 -1.91
CA LEU A 217 -5.24 -11.60 -1.73
C LEU A 217 -5.18 -10.95 -3.11
#